data_AF-A0A644YUQ5-F1
#
_entry.id   AF-A0A644YUQ5-F1
#
_cell.length_a   1.000
_cell.length_b   1.000
_cell.length_c   1.000
_cell.angle_alpha   90.00
_cell.angle_beta   90.00
_cell.angle_gamma   90.00
#
_symmetry.space_group_name_H-M   'P 1'
#
loop_
_entity.id
_entity.type
_entity.pdbx_description
1 polymer ?
#
loop_
_entity_poly.entity_id
_entity_poly.type
_entity_poly.pdbx_seq_one_letter_code
_entity_poly.pdbx_strand_id
1 'polypeptide(L)' 'MLNSNGTVKSQKDIEALLTSKGISKEDEIATYCTKGIRSAHMSLILNMAGYTKAKNYDASFYEWAGDNHLDVVK' A
#
# COMPACT_ATOMS: atom_id res chain seq x y z
N MET A 1 3.09 -6.37 6.91
CA MET A 1 2.56 -7.31 5.90
C MET A 1 3.36 -8.62 5.80
N LEU A 2 4.61 -8.66 6.27
CA LEU A 2 5.41 -9.89 6.34
C LEU A 2 5.55 -10.39 7.78
N ASN A 3 5.84 -11.67 7.93
CA ASN A 3 6.30 -12.31 9.16
C ASN A 3 7.81 -12.10 9.35
N SER A 4 8.33 -12.44 10.53
CA SER A 4 9.77 -12.31 10.84
C SER A 4 10.65 -13.19 9.96
N ASN A 5 10.12 -14.29 9.43
CA ASN A 5 10.80 -15.18 8.48
C ASN A 5 10.64 -14.73 7.01
N GLY A 6 10.10 -13.54 6.75
CA GLY A 6 9.96 -12.98 5.41
C GLY A 6 8.74 -13.45 4.60
N THR A 7 7.95 -14.39 5.11
CA THR A 7 6.72 -14.81 4.40
C THR A 7 5.61 -13.78 4.55
N VAL A 8 4.65 -13.78 3.62
CA VAL A 8 3.46 -12.92 3.71
C VAL A 8 2.58 -13.36 4.88
N LYS A 9 2.03 -12.39 5.62
CA LYS A 9 1.05 -12.65 6.69
C LYS A 9 -0.21 -13.32 6.14
N SER A 10 -0.94 -14.04 7.00
CA SER A 10 -2.23 -14.59 6.59
C SER A 10 -3.21 -13.46 6.22
N GLN A 11 -4.18 -13.75 5.36
CA GLN A 11 -5.23 -12.79 5.00
C GLN A 11 -5.95 -12.25 6.24
N LYS A 12 -6.23 -13.12 7.23
CA LYS A 12 -6.87 -12.74 8.50
C LYS A 12 -6.04 -11.72 9.28
N ASP A 13 -4.73 -11.91 9.36
CA ASP A 13 -3.85 -10.99 10.08
C ASP A 13 -3.71 -9.64 9.36
N ILE A 14 -3.70 -9.67 8.02
CA ILE A 14 -3.70 -8.46 7.18
C ILE A 14 -5.00 -7.68 7.39
N GLU A 15 -6.14 -8.35 7.33
CA GLU A 15 -7.46 -7.75 7.52
C GLU A 15 -7.63 -7.17 8.93
N ALA A 16 -7.19 -7.88 9.97
CA ALA A 16 -7.19 -7.36 11.33
C ALA A 16 -6.32 -6.11 11.47
N LEU A 17 -5.11 -6.11 10.87
CA LEU A 17 -4.21 -4.96 10.89
C LEU A 17 -4.85 -3.74 10.21
N LEU A 18 -5.42 -3.91 9.01
CA LEU A 18 -6.01 -2.81 8.24
C LEU A 18 -7.30 -2.28 8.87
N THR A 19 -8.17 -3.18 9.35
CA THR A 19 -9.40 -2.79 10.05
C THR A 19 -9.11 -2.02 11.34
N SER A 20 -8.03 -2.37 12.07
CA SER A 20 -7.58 -1.60 13.25
C SER A 20 -7.15 -0.16 12.92
N LYS A 21 -6.92 0.13 11.63
CA LYS A 21 -6.60 1.45 11.09
C LYS A 21 -7.78 2.10 10.37
N GLY A 22 -8.97 1.50 10.45
CA GLY A 22 -10.18 1.98 9.77
C GLY A 22 -10.19 1.72 8.26
N ILE A 23 -9.30 0.86 7.75
CA ILE A 23 -9.22 0.56 6.31
C ILE A 23 -10.07 -0.67 6.00
N SER A 24 -11.05 -0.49 5.12
CA SER A 24 -12.00 -1.51 4.67
C SER A 24 -11.63 -2.06 3.28
N LYS A 25 -12.23 -3.19 2.89
CA LYS A 25 -12.07 -3.76 1.53
C LYS A 25 -12.72 -2.90 0.43
N GLU A 26 -13.62 -1.99 0.82
CA GLU A 26 -14.31 -1.10 -0.12
C GLU A 26 -13.53 0.17 -0.44
N ASP A 27 -12.47 0.45 0.32
CA ASP A 27 -11.68 1.66 0.17
C ASP A 27 -10.86 1.62 -1.12
N GLU A 28 -10.71 2.78 -1.78
CA GLU A 28 -9.70 2.94 -2.82
C GLU A 28 -8.34 3.18 -2.16
N ILE A 29 -7.39 2.27 -2.41
CA ILE A 29 -6.08 2.29 -1.75
C ILE A 29 -5.01 2.56 -2.79
N ALA A 30 -4.27 3.66 -2.63
CA ALA A 30 -3.07 3.94 -3.41
C ALA A 30 -1.83 3.61 -2.58
N THR A 31 -1.06 2.60 -2.99
CA THR A 31 0.24 2.30 -2.38
C THR A 31 1.33 3.12 -3.08
N TYR A 32 2.28 3.65 -2.32
CA TYR A 32 3.42 4.39 -2.85
C TYR A 32 4.71 4.06 -2.10
N CYS A 33 5.84 4.29 -2.75
CA CYS A 33 7.15 4.23 -2.11
C CYS A 33 8.04 5.37 -2.64
N THR A 34 9.27 5.08 -3.06
CA THR A 34 10.13 6.07 -3.73
C THR A 34 9.92 6.06 -5.25
N LYS A 35 9.88 4.88 -5.88
CA LYS A 35 9.73 4.69 -7.34
C LYS A 35 8.98 3.38 -7.67
N GLY A 36 7.82 3.15 -7.06
CA GLY A 36 6.91 2.07 -7.46
C GLY A 36 7.24 0.63 -7.01
N ILE A 37 8.51 0.23 -6.86
CA ILE A 37 8.86 -1.20 -6.70
C ILE A 37 8.30 -1.83 -5.41
N ARG A 38 8.51 -1.17 -4.26
CA ARG A 38 8.02 -1.71 -2.96
C ARG A 38 6.50 -1.62 -2.84
N SER A 39 5.92 -0.58 -3.44
CA SER A 39 4.47 -0.36 -3.44
C SER A 39 3.73 -1.31 -4.39
N ALA A 40 4.37 -1.76 -5.47
CA ALA A 40 3.85 -2.81 -6.35
C ALA A 40 3.73 -4.16 -5.60
N HIS A 41 4.76 -4.53 -4.84
CA HIS A 41 4.69 -5.71 -3.97
C HIS A 41 3.58 -5.58 -2.93
N MET A 42 3.42 -4.38 -2.35
CA MET A 42 2.34 -4.10 -1.40
C MET A 42 0.96 -4.19 -2.03
N SER A 43 0.74 -3.59 -3.21
CA SER A 43 -0.56 -3.64 -3.90
C SER A 43 -0.92 -5.07 -4.27
N LEU A 44 0.04 -5.89 -4.68
CA LEU A 44 -0.19 -7.31 -4.95
C LEU A 44 -0.66 -8.06 -3.70
N ILE A 45 0.02 -7.88 -2.56
CA ILE A 45 -0.38 -8.52 -1.30
C ILE A 45 -1.80 -8.08 -0.89
N LEU A 46 -2.12 -6.79 -1.01
CA LEU A 46 -3.45 -6.27 -0.69
C LEU A 46 -4.53 -6.86 -1.58
N ASN A 47 -4.27 -6.96 -2.89
CA ASN A 47 -5.18 -7.62 -3.84
C ASN A 47 -5.40 -9.09 -3.47
N MET A 48 -4.33 -9.84 -3.14
CA MET A 48 -4.44 -11.23 -2.67
C MET A 48 -5.22 -11.36 -1.36
N ALA A 49 -5.21 -10.32 -0.52
CA ALA A 49 -5.99 -10.26 0.73
C ALA A 49 -7.45 -9.79 0.52
N GLY A 50 -7.87 -9.53 -0.72
CA GLY A 50 -9.24 -9.14 -1.06
C GLY A 50 -9.50 -7.64 -1.11
N TYR A 51 -8.47 -6.80 -1.02
CA TYR A 51 -8.56 -5.34 -1.22
C TYR A 51 -8.39 -5.05 -2.72
N THR A 52 -9.38 -5.40 -3.52
CA THR A 52 -9.31 -5.42 -5.00
C THR A 52 -9.19 -4.03 -5.64
N LYS A 53 -9.49 -2.97 -4.87
CA LYS A 53 -9.33 -1.57 -5.30
C LYS A 53 -7.93 -1.01 -4.98
N ALA A 54 -7.01 -1.81 -4.46
CA ALA A 54 -5.64 -1.40 -4.20
C ALA A 54 -4.82 -1.27 -5.49
N LYS A 55 -4.25 -0.09 -5.74
CA LYS A 55 -3.45 0.26 -6.93
C LYS A 55 -2.07 0.76 -6.53
N ASN A 56 -1.06 0.43 -7.33
CA ASN A 56 0.28 0.98 -7.19
C ASN A 56 0.36 2.35 -7.85
N TYR A 57 0.69 3.39 -7.08
CA TYR A 57 1.12 4.67 -7.62
C TYR A 57 2.61 4.57 -7.99
N ASP A 58 2.86 4.20 -9.25
CA ASP A 58 4.18 3.80 -9.73
C ASP A 58 5.23 4.92 -9.62
N ALA A 59 4.86 6.13 -10.04
CA ALA A 59 5.73 7.30 -9.98
C ALA A 59 6.08 7.69 -8.53
N SER A 60 5.19 7.34 -7.59
CA SER A 60 5.46 7.34 -6.15
C SER A 60 5.92 8.72 -5.63
N PHE A 61 6.58 8.76 -4.47
CA PHE A 61 7.06 10.01 -3.89
C PHE A 61 8.03 10.79 -4.80
N TYR A 62 8.73 10.11 -5.72
CA TYR A 62 9.64 10.78 -6.64
C TYR A 62 8.92 11.77 -7.56
N GLU A 63 7.75 11.39 -8.11
CA GLU A 63 6.94 12.33 -8.89
C GLU A 63 6.28 13.37 -7.99
N TRP A 64 5.65 12.94 -6.89
CA TRP A 64 4.94 13.86 -6.00
C TRP A 64 5.84 14.99 -5.48
N ALA A 65 7.05 14.67 -5.01
CA ALA A 65 7.99 15.67 -4.52
C ALA A 65 8.70 16.45 -5.65
N GLY A 66 8.56 16.01 -6.90
CA GLY A 66 9.09 16.69 -8.08
C GLY A 66 8.16 17.77 -8.62
N ASP A 67 6.88 17.78 -8.22
CA ASP A 67 5.92 18.81 -8.59
C ASP A 67 5.79 19.86 -7.48
N ASN A 68 6.26 21.08 -7.76
CA ASN A 68 6.23 22.20 -6.81
C ASN A 68 4.82 22.74 -6.52
N HIS A 69 3.79 22.28 -7.24
CA HIS A 69 2.39 22.62 -6.95
C HIS A 69 1.76 21.69 -5.90
N LEU A 70 2.44 20.61 -5.52
CA LEU A 70 1.95 19.64 -4.55
C LEU A 70 2.57 19.87 -3.17
N ASP A 71 1.77 19.68 -2.14
CA ASP A 71 2.23 19.80 -0.76
C ASP A 71 3.09 18.59 -0.35
N VAL A 72 4.22 18.88 0.29
CA VAL A 72 5.08 17.88 0.93
C VAL A 72 5.13 18.15 2.42
N VAL A 73 4.52 17.25 3.20
CA VAL A 73 4.55 17.29 4.66
C VAL A 73 5.81 16.59 5.17
N LYS A 74 6.50 17.21 6.13
CA LYS A 74 7.71 16.67 6.77
C LYS A 74 7.39 15.91 8.06
#